data_AF-A0AAZ3PIY1-F1
#
_entry.id   AF-A0AAZ3PIY1-F1
#
_cell.length_a   1.000
_cell.length_b   1.000
_cell.length_c   1.000
_cell.angle_alpha   90.00
_cell.angle_beta   90.00
_cell.angle_gamma   90.00
#
_symmetry.space_group_name_H-M   'P 1'
#
loop_
_entity.id
_entity.type
_entity.pdbx_description
1 polymer ?
#
loop_
_entity_poly.entity_id
_entity_poly.type
_entity_poly.pdbx_seq_one_letter_code
_entity_poly.pdbx_strand_id
1 'polypeptide(L)'
;MEEAPEVPVSDPVPDPALILTPTPCPASNIPSRSLLEWRKRVKSEYMRLRQLKRFKNAEEVKALFMSNRQKIEERTNLLNEEWSKLRIQSVPLSTPGGALPGKKLCMVEFGFPAFKAQAVAVRPLTTVTGIPFMYSWSPLQQNFMDNNPTHLQAI
;
A
#
# COMPACT_ATOMS: atom_id res chain seq x y z
N MET A 1 -14.02 -24.39 60.46
CA MET A 1 -13.19 -25.53 60.90
C MET A 1 -12.17 -25.69 59.79
N GLU A 2 -11.09 -24.92 59.92
CA GLU A 2 -9.76 -25.43 60.31
C GLU A 2 -8.95 -25.61 59.03
N GLU A 3 -7.69 -25.24 58.92
CA GLU A 3 -6.75 -24.53 59.76
C GLU A 3 -5.63 -24.16 58.78
N ALA A 4 -5.12 -22.94 58.86
CA ALA A 4 -3.77 -22.65 58.38
C ALA A 4 -2.94 -22.37 59.63
N PRO A 5 -1.83 -23.09 59.81
CA PRO A 5 -0.65 -22.49 60.44
C PRO A 5 0.63 -23.00 59.74
N GLU A 6 1.79 -22.39 59.81
CA GLU A 6 2.29 -21.16 60.40
C GLU A 6 3.55 -20.84 59.60
N VAL A 7 3.79 -19.58 59.28
CA VAL A 7 5.07 -19.10 58.78
C VAL A 7 5.82 -18.54 59.98
N PRO A 8 7.04 -18.99 60.31
CA PRO A 8 7.79 -18.35 61.36
C PRO A 8 8.40 -17.02 60.87
N VAL A 9 8.32 -16.06 61.79
CA VAL A 9 8.65 -14.64 61.70
C VAL A 9 10.15 -14.40 61.94
N SER A 10 10.70 -13.50 61.11
CA SER A 10 11.81 -12.55 61.29
C SER A 10 13.24 -13.01 61.59
N ASP A 11 14.19 -12.43 60.85
CA ASP A 11 15.14 -11.46 61.41
C ASP A 11 15.84 -10.60 60.33
N PRO A 12 16.47 -9.45 60.69
CA PRO A 12 16.50 -8.25 59.87
C PRO A 12 17.72 -8.10 58.96
N VAL A 13 17.49 -7.23 57.97
CA VAL A 13 18.37 -6.71 56.91
C VAL A 13 19.74 -6.22 57.42
N PRO A 14 20.78 -6.36 56.58
CA PRO A 14 21.64 -5.21 56.31
C PRO A 14 21.78 -4.97 54.79
N ASP A 15 21.31 -3.80 54.34
CA ASP A 15 21.65 -3.17 53.06
C ASP A 15 23.04 -2.50 53.17
N PRO A 16 23.69 -2.10 52.07
CA PRO A 16 23.89 -2.80 50.82
C PRO A 16 25.39 -2.71 50.45
N ALA A 17 26.13 -3.81 50.52
CA ALA A 17 27.47 -3.81 49.93
C ALA A 17 27.30 -3.66 48.41
N LEU A 18 27.81 -2.54 47.88
CA LEU A 18 27.82 -2.15 46.48
C LEU A 18 28.34 -3.28 45.59
N ILE A 19 27.46 -4.19 45.18
CA ILE A 19 27.70 -5.02 44.01
C ILE A 19 27.46 -4.08 42.84
N LEU A 20 28.55 -3.51 42.35
CA LEU A 20 28.62 -2.96 41.01
C LEU A 20 28.28 -4.11 40.05
N THR A 21 26.99 -4.29 39.77
CA THR A 21 26.57 -5.03 38.59
C THR A 21 27.15 -4.27 37.41
N PRO A 22 27.98 -4.91 36.55
CA PRO A 22 28.41 -4.26 35.34
C PRO A 22 27.13 -4.03 34.55
N THR A 23 26.75 -2.75 34.41
CA THR A 23 25.76 -2.30 33.45
C THR A 23 26.07 -3.02 32.14
N PRO A 24 25.10 -3.71 31.48
CA PRO A 24 25.35 -4.23 30.16
C PRO A 24 25.66 -3.02 29.29
N CYS A 25 26.95 -2.82 29.00
CA CYS A 25 27.37 -1.85 28.01
C CYS A 25 26.50 -2.10 26.78
N PRO A 26 25.94 -1.07 26.13
CA PRO A 26 25.38 -1.24 24.81
C PRO A 26 26.57 -1.61 23.93
N ALA A 27 26.86 -2.92 23.86
CA ALA A 27 27.87 -3.48 23.00
C ALA A 27 27.47 -2.98 21.62
N SER A 28 28.25 -2.02 21.17
CA SER A 28 28.09 -1.34 19.92
C SER A 28 27.75 -2.39 18.88
N ASN A 29 26.57 -2.30 18.26
CA ASN A 29 26.18 -3.07 17.09
C ASN A 29 27.04 -2.65 15.88
N ILE A 30 28.35 -2.47 16.09
CA ILE A 30 29.36 -2.37 15.05
C ILE A 30 29.51 -3.80 14.57
N PRO A 31 28.96 -4.13 13.40
CA PRO A 31 29.02 -5.49 12.95
C PRO A 31 30.49 -5.82 12.69
N SER A 32 30.91 -7.02 13.08
CA SER A 32 32.32 -7.41 12.96
C SER A 32 32.79 -7.21 11.52
N ARG A 33 34.09 -6.90 11.33
CA ARG A 33 34.68 -6.74 9.99
C ARG A 33 34.32 -7.92 9.07
N SER A 34 34.27 -9.13 9.63
CA SER A 34 33.79 -10.35 8.96
C SER A 34 32.33 -10.24 8.46
N LEU A 35 31.39 -9.75 9.29
CA LEU A 35 29.98 -9.59 8.90
C LEU A 35 29.79 -8.56 7.77
N LEU A 36 30.54 -7.44 7.79
CA LEU A 36 30.48 -6.44 6.70
C LEU A 36 31.00 -7.03 5.39
N GLU A 37 32.11 -7.77 5.43
CA GLU A 37 32.66 -8.43 4.25
C GLU A 37 31.70 -9.50 3.71
N TRP A 38 31.00 -10.24 4.58
CA TRP A 38 29.93 -11.15 4.18
C TRP A 38 28.77 -10.43 3.48
N ARG A 39 28.27 -9.32 4.03
CA ARG A 39 27.22 -8.52 3.38
C ARG A 39 27.64 -8.02 2.00
N LYS A 40 28.89 -7.58 1.83
CA LYS A 40 29.45 -7.17 0.53
C LYS A 40 29.51 -8.34 -0.45
N ARG A 41 30.02 -9.50 -0.03
CA ARG A 41 30.10 -10.71 -0.87
C ARG A 41 28.72 -11.20 -1.30
N VAL A 42 27.77 -11.27 -0.37
CA VAL A 42 26.37 -11.65 -0.67
C VAL A 42 25.74 -10.69 -1.67
N LYS A 43 25.92 -9.37 -1.48
CA LYS A 43 25.40 -8.38 -2.43
C LYS A 43 26.02 -8.53 -3.82
N SER A 44 27.32 -8.76 -3.90
CA SER A 44 28.03 -9.00 -5.16
C SER A 44 27.54 -10.25 -5.87
N GLU A 45 27.48 -11.38 -5.16
CA GLU A 45 26.98 -12.65 -5.73
C GLU A 45 25.51 -12.55 -6.15
N TYR A 46 24.67 -11.89 -5.34
CA TYR A 46 23.28 -11.61 -5.70
C TYR A 46 23.18 -10.83 -7.03
N MET A 47 23.99 -9.77 -7.19
CA MET A 47 23.97 -8.97 -8.41
C MET A 47 24.48 -9.76 -9.62
N ARG A 48 25.55 -10.55 -9.45
CA ARG A 48 26.08 -11.46 -10.48
C ARG A 48 25.03 -12.46 -10.95
N LEU A 49 24.36 -13.13 -10.01
CA LEU A 49 23.30 -14.10 -10.30
C LEU A 49 22.08 -13.45 -10.94
N ARG A 50 21.66 -12.28 -10.47
CA ARG A 50 20.54 -11.52 -11.04
C ARG A 50 20.81 -11.11 -12.49
N GLN A 51 22.01 -10.63 -12.79
CA GLN A 51 22.41 -10.27 -14.16
C GLN A 51 22.45 -11.50 -15.05
N LEU A 52 23.11 -12.58 -14.60
CA LEU A 52 23.18 -13.85 -15.34
C LEU A 52 21.77 -14.39 -15.65
N LYS A 53 20.87 -14.39 -14.67
CA LYS A 53 19.47 -14.80 -14.86
C LYS A 53 18.73 -13.89 -15.84
N ARG A 54 18.92 -12.56 -15.74
CA ARG A 54 18.31 -11.61 -16.69
C ARG A 54 18.76 -11.88 -18.12
N PHE A 55 20.06 -12.08 -18.35
CA PHE A 55 20.58 -12.34 -19.68
C PHE A 55 20.09 -13.67 -20.24
N LYS A 56 20.16 -14.75 -19.44
CA LYS A 56 19.66 -16.07 -19.86
C LYS A 56 18.17 -16.08 -20.21
N ASN A 57 17.36 -15.29 -19.51
CA ASN A 57 15.91 -15.28 -19.68
C ASN A 57 15.46 -14.18 -20.66
N ALA A 58 16.36 -13.38 -21.24
CA ALA A 58 15.99 -12.21 -22.03
C ALA A 58 15.19 -12.57 -23.29
N GLU A 59 15.68 -13.55 -24.07
CA GLU A 59 14.97 -14.00 -25.27
C GLU A 59 13.62 -14.65 -24.93
N GLU A 60 13.57 -15.47 -23.88
CA GLU A 60 12.34 -16.13 -23.42
C GLU A 60 11.27 -15.10 -23.01
N VAL A 61 11.67 -14.11 -22.21
CA VAL A 61 10.77 -13.02 -21.80
C VAL A 61 10.30 -12.23 -23.03
N LYS A 62 11.16 -11.97 -24.01
CA LYS A 62 10.77 -11.31 -25.26
C LYS A 62 9.75 -12.14 -26.04
N ALA A 63 9.94 -13.46 -26.13
CA ALA A 63 8.97 -14.36 -26.77
C ALA A 63 7.62 -14.34 -26.05
N LEU A 64 7.62 -14.39 -24.71
CA LEU A 64 6.42 -14.27 -23.90
C LEU A 64 5.72 -12.92 -24.10
N PHE A 65 6.46 -11.82 -24.21
CA PHE A 65 5.89 -10.50 -24.51
C PHE A 65 5.23 -10.47 -25.89
N MET A 66 5.84 -11.05 -26.93
CA MET A 66 5.24 -11.12 -28.27
C MET A 66 3.96 -11.97 -28.28
N SER A 67 3.99 -13.14 -27.64
CA SER A 67 2.79 -13.98 -27.48
C SER A 67 1.68 -13.25 -26.70
N ASN A 68 2.03 -12.56 -25.62
CA ASN A 68 1.08 -11.76 -24.86
C ASN A 68 0.53 -10.59 -25.68
N ARG A 69 1.35 -9.94 -26.51
CA ARG A 69 0.93 -8.85 -27.40
C ARG A 69 -0.15 -9.32 -28.38
N GLN A 70 0.02 -10.51 -28.95
CA GLN A 70 -0.97 -11.14 -29.82
C GLN A 70 -2.30 -11.39 -29.07
N LYS A 71 -2.24 -11.96 -27.86
CA LYS A 71 -3.44 -12.18 -27.03
C LYS A 71 -4.16 -10.87 -26.68
N ILE A 72 -3.40 -9.81 -26.41
CA ILE A 72 -3.98 -8.48 -26.17
C ILE A 72 -4.68 -8.00 -27.43
N GLU A 73 -4.02 -8.09 -28.59
CA GLU A 73 -4.58 -7.67 -29.88
C GLU A 73 -5.89 -8.40 -30.21
N GLU A 74 -5.90 -9.73 -30.11
CA GLU A 74 -7.09 -10.56 -30.34
C GLU A 74 -8.26 -10.12 -29.44
N ARG A 75 -8.01 -9.94 -28.13
CA ARG A 75 -9.04 -9.51 -27.17
C ARG A 75 -9.50 -8.08 -27.41
N THR A 76 -8.58 -7.15 -27.71
CA THR A 76 -8.93 -5.76 -27.98
C THR A 76 -9.71 -5.64 -29.28
N ASN A 77 -9.39 -6.44 -30.30
CA ASN A 77 -10.11 -6.44 -31.56
C ASN A 77 -11.55 -6.93 -31.35
N LEU A 78 -11.76 -8.01 -30.60
CA LEU A 78 -13.10 -8.48 -30.25
C LEU A 78 -13.91 -7.40 -29.52
N LEU A 79 -13.34 -6.77 -28.49
CA LEU A 79 -14.00 -5.68 -27.76
C LEU A 79 -14.28 -4.47 -28.66
N ASN A 80 -13.38 -4.14 -29.58
CA ASN A 80 -13.56 -3.05 -30.53
C ASN A 80 -14.66 -3.35 -31.56
N GLU A 81 -14.76 -4.59 -32.02
CA GLU A 81 -15.86 -5.04 -32.88
C GLU A 81 -17.20 -4.95 -32.14
N GLU A 82 -17.27 -5.38 -30.88
CA GLU A 82 -18.47 -5.24 -30.05
C GLU A 82 -18.83 -3.77 -29.83
N TRP A 83 -17.84 -2.93 -29.49
CA TRP A 83 -18.02 -1.51 -29.26
C TRP A 83 -18.47 -0.76 -30.52
N SER A 84 -17.91 -1.08 -31.70
CA SER A 84 -18.26 -0.43 -32.96
C SER A 84 -19.70 -0.68 -33.42
N LYS A 85 -20.34 -1.76 -32.93
CA LYS A 85 -21.76 -2.05 -33.17
C LYS A 85 -22.69 -1.18 -32.30
N LEU A 86 -22.19 -0.59 -31.22
CA LEU A 86 -22.97 0.26 -30.33
C LEU A 86 -23.12 1.66 -30.94
N ARG A 87 -24.35 2.16 -30.97
CA ARG A 87 -24.65 3.55 -31.33
C ARG A 87 -24.78 4.42 -30.08
N ILE A 88 -23.64 4.72 -29.46
CA ILE A 88 -23.58 5.55 -28.25
C ILE A 88 -23.66 7.03 -28.67
N GLN A 89 -24.64 7.76 -28.13
CA GLN A 89 -24.72 9.21 -28.35
C GLN A 89 -23.56 9.90 -27.62
N SER A 90 -22.86 10.79 -28.32
CA SER A 90 -21.85 11.64 -27.67
C SER A 90 -22.51 12.54 -26.63
N VAL A 91 -21.77 12.85 -25.56
CA VAL A 91 -22.27 13.75 -24.52
C VAL A 91 -22.47 15.14 -25.14
N PRO A 92 -23.72 15.66 -25.19
CA PRO A 92 -23.94 16.99 -25.73
C PRO A 92 -23.27 18.02 -24.81
N LEU A 93 -22.70 19.06 -25.41
CA LEU A 93 -22.24 20.19 -24.62
C LEU A 93 -23.43 20.72 -23.84
N SER A 94 -23.30 20.77 -22.51
CA SER A 94 -24.30 21.43 -21.69
C SER A 94 -24.35 22.87 -22.17
N THR A 95 -25.42 23.23 -22.87
CA THR A 95 -25.59 24.58 -23.40
C THR A 95 -25.26 25.55 -22.29
N PRO A 96 -24.47 26.61 -22.54
CA PRO A 96 -24.48 27.79 -21.69
C PRO A 96 -25.87 28.43 -21.81
N GLY A 97 -26.89 27.73 -21.32
CA GLY A 97 -28.26 28.19 -21.25
C GLY A 97 -28.19 29.45 -20.44
N GLY A 98 -28.53 30.55 -21.11
CA GLY A 98 -28.32 31.92 -20.65
C GLY A 98 -28.55 32.03 -19.15
N ALA A 99 -27.63 32.74 -18.50
CA ALA A 99 -27.57 33.00 -17.07
C ALA A 99 -28.98 33.08 -16.45
N LEU A 100 -29.51 31.94 -16.02
CA LEU A 100 -30.73 31.93 -15.23
C LEU A 100 -30.31 32.49 -13.87
N PRO A 101 -30.94 33.59 -13.42
CA PRO A 101 -30.56 34.22 -12.16
C PRO A 101 -30.61 33.18 -11.04
N GLY A 102 -29.46 32.93 -10.39
CA GLY A 102 -29.33 31.99 -9.27
C GLY A 102 -28.55 30.70 -9.53
N LYS A 103 -28.09 30.40 -10.75
CA LYS A 103 -27.22 29.23 -10.99
C LYS A 103 -25.75 29.55 -10.70
N LYS A 104 -25.10 28.74 -9.84
CA LYS A 104 -23.64 28.82 -9.59
C LYS A 104 -22.88 28.49 -10.89
N LEU A 105 -21.84 29.27 -11.20
CA LEU A 105 -20.97 29.05 -12.36
C LEU A 105 -19.62 28.48 -11.90
N CYS A 106 -19.06 27.57 -12.70
CA CYS A 106 -17.68 27.10 -12.60
C CYS A 106 -16.88 27.73 -13.73
N MET A 107 -15.79 28.41 -13.39
CA MET A 107 -14.90 29.04 -14.35
C MET A 107 -13.64 28.19 -14.51
N VAL A 108 -13.25 27.94 -15.75
CA VAL A 108 -12.01 27.24 -16.12
C VAL A 108 -11.11 28.24 -16.84
N GLU A 109 -9.96 28.51 -16.23
CA GLU A 109 -8.91 29.34 -16.81
C GLU A 109 -7.89 28.47 -17.55
N PHE A 110 -7.30 29.04 -18.60
CA PHE A 110 -6.30 28.35 -19.41
C PHE A 110 -4.94 29.03 -19.21
N GLY A 111 -3.90 28.23 -19.00
CA GLY A 111 -2.51 28.74 -18.92
C GLY A 111 -1.94 29.19 -20.27
N PHE A 112 -2.71 29.08 -21.35
CA PHE A 112 -2.32 29.47 -22.70
C PHE A 112 -3.04 30.78 -23.09
N PRO A 113 -2.31 31.85 -23.47
CA PRO A 113 -2.89 33.16 -23.77
C PRO A 113 -3.91 33.18 -24.92
N ALA A 114 -3.87 32.18 -25.80
CA ALA A 114 -4.77 32.07 -26.95
C ALA A 114 -6.19 31.61 -26.58
N PHE A 115 -6.39 31.05 -25.39
CA PHE A 115 -7.69 30.51 -24.97
C PHE A 115 -8.33 31.42 -23.92
N LYS A 116 -9.58 31.80 -24.17
CA LYS A 116 -10.39 32.58 -23.23
C LYS A 116 -10.92 31.67 -22.12
N ALA A 117 -11.02 32.20 -20.91
CA ALA A 117 -11.68 31.51 -19.80
C ALA A 117 -13.10 31.11 -20.18
N GLN A 118 -13.50 29.90 -19.78
CA GLN A 118 -14.84 29.37 -20.03
C GLN A 118 -15.61 29.27 -18.73
N ALA A 119 -16.88 29.69 -18.75
CA ALA A 119 -17.78 29.59 -17.61
C ALA A 119 -18.95 28.66 -17.96
N VAL A 120 -19.20 27.65 -17.11
CA VAL A 120 -20.28 26.67 -17.29
C VAL A 120 -21.11 26.61 -16.02
N ALA A 121 -22.43 26.48 -16.16
CA ALA A 121 -23.33 26.34 -15.02
C ALA A 121 -23.07 25.02 -14.27
N VAL A 122 -22.91 25.11 -12.95
CA VAL A 122 -22.78 23.96 -12.06
C VAL A 122 -24.14 23.32 -11.88
N ARG A 123 -24.25 22.02 -12.22
CA ARG A 123 -25.41 21.20 -11.88
C ARG A 123 -25.18 20.57 -10.50
N PRO A 124 -25.89 21.01 -9.44
CA PRO A 124 -25.76 20.37 -8.14
C PRO A 124 -26.28 18.92 -8.23
N LEU A 125 -25.55 17.99 -7.61
CA LEU A 125 -26.04 16.63 -7.38
C LEU A 125 -26.93 16.63 -6.14
N THR A 126 -28.01 15.85 -6.17
CA THR A 126 -28.89 15.67 -5.00
C THR A 126 -28.15 15.01 -3.86
N THR A 127 -28.39 15.45 -2.62
CA THR A 127 -27.79 14.83 -1.44
C THR A 127 -28.29 13.40 -1.26
N VAL A 128 -27.38 12.49 -0.90
CA VAL A 128 -27.68 11.10 -0.53
C VAL A 128 -27.13 10.89 0.88
N THR A 129 -27.84 10.15 1.71
CA THR A 129 -27.43 9.86 3.09
C THR A 129 -26.18 8.98 3.11
N GLY A 130 -25.15 9.38 3.85
CA GLY A 130 -23.95 8.57 4.06
C GLY A 130 -24.19 7.36 4.97
N ILE A 131 -23.44 6.29 4.75
CA ILE A 131 -23.37 5.11 5.63
C ILE A 131 -22.12 5.25 6.52
N PRO A 132 -22.15 4.78 7.78
CA PRO A 132 -20.96 4.78 8.63
C PRO A 132 -19.76 4.03 8.02
N PHE A 133 -18.55 4.48 8.36
CA PHE A 133 -17.32 3.81 7.93
C PHE A 133 -17.20 2.42 8.56
N MET A 134 -16.97 1.41 7.72
CA MET A 134 -16.71 0.04 8.15
C MET A 134 -15.62 -0.57 7.26
N TYR A 135 -14.57 -1.10 7.88
CA TYR A 135 -13.58 -1.91 7.18
C TYR A 135 -14.16 -3.31 6.90
N SER A 136 -13.76 -3.91 5.78
CA SER A 136 -14.13 -5.29 5.48
C SER A 136 -13.46 -6.24 6.47
N TRP A 137 -14.24 -7.20 6.98
CA TRP A 137 -13.77 -8.27 7.86
C TRP A 137 -14.44 -9.59 7.44
N SER A 138 -13.75 -10.71 7.65
CA SER A 138 -14.27 -12.04 7.34
C SER A 138 -15.13 -12.56 8.51
N PRO A 139 -16.34 -13.10 8.26
CA PRO A 139 -17.16 -13.66 9.32
C PRO A 139 -16.55 -14.95 9.88
N LEU A 140 -16.66 -15.16 11.20
CA LEU A 140 -16.10 -16.31 11.90
C LEU A 140 -17.18 -17.01 12.73
N GLN A 141 -17.30 -18.34 12.57
CA GLN A 141 -18.16 -19.18 13.41
C GLN A 141 -17.47 -19.66 14.70
N GLN A 142 -16.14 -19.73 14.67
CA GLN A 142 -15.28 -20.03 15.81
C GLN A 142 -13.97 -19.25 15.67
N ASN A 143 -13.23 -19.10 16.78
CA ASN A 143 -11.98 -18.34 16.80
C ASN A 143 -10.90 -18.97 15.91
N PHE A 144 -10.14 -18.12 15.22
CA PHE A 144 -8.97 -18.51 14.43
C PHE A 144 -7.71 -18.04 15.13
N MET A 145 -6.74 -18.94 15.31
CA MET A 145 -5.47 -18.65 15.96
C MET A 145 -4.44 -18.21 14.92
N ASP A 146 -3.94 -16.98 15.06
CA ASP A 146 -2.96 -16.38 14.17
C ASP A 146 -1.64 -16.07 14.88
N ASN A 147 -0.54 -16.19 14.14
CA ASN A 147 0.80 -15.84 14.62
C ASN A 147 1.03 -14.33 14.53
N ASN A 148 1.76 -13.78 15.51
CA ASN A 148 2.14 -12.36 15.51
C ASN A 148 3.07 -12.05 14.34
N PRO A 149 2.74 -11.06 13.48
CA PRO A 149 3.64 -10.63 12.42
C PRO A 149 4.87 -9.94 13.03
N THR A 150 6.06 -10.30 12.55
CA THR A 150 7.32 -9.66 13.00
C THR A 150 7.53 -8.27 12.39
N HIS A 151 6.92 -8.00 11.23
CA HIS A 151 7.00 -6.72 10.53
C HIS A 151 5.63 -6.33 9.96
N LEU A 152 5.31 -5.04 10.01
CA LEU A 152 4.17 -4.48 9.29
C LEU A 152 4.46 -4.48 7.78
N GLN A 153 3.46 -4.86 6.99
CA GLN A 153 3.57 -4.92 5.52
C GLN A 153 2.99 -3.67 4.83
N ALA A 154 2.21 -2.88 5.55
CA ALA A 154 1.65 -1.60 5.12
C ALA A 154 1.97 -0.54 6.17
N ILE A 155 2.16 0.70 5.71
CA ILE A 155 2.48 1.89 6.53
C ILE A 155 1.21 2.72 6.69
#